data_AF-A0A2D6SRC6-F1
#
_entry.id   AF-A0A2D6SRC6-F1
#
_cell.length_a   1.000
_cell.length_b   1.000
_cell.length_c   1.000
_cell.angle_alpha   90.00
_cell.angle_beta   90.00
_cell.angle_gamma   90.00
#
_symmetry.space_group_name_H-M   'P 1'
#
loop_
_entity.id
_entity.type
_entity.pdbx_description
1 polymer ?
#
loop_
_entity_poly.entity_id
_entity_poly.type
_entity_poly.pdbx_seq_one_letter_code
_entity_poly.pdbx_strand_id
1 'polypeptide(L)'
;MGLFDKLKRGLQKTKQLLQTDVRDLLKEGEILTEEQLERFEARLIQTDMGVEATDRIVADLRKEHLGRTLVIDELWKTVNQTLRSILKDNDATVWDPNRPLSPIAFANEGPTVILVSGVNGVGKTTSIAKLAKLLTDQGKSVVLAA
;
A
#
# COMPACT_ATOMS: atom_id res chain seq x y z
N MET A 1 8.52 0.09 -20.76
CA MET A 1 8.24 0.43 -19.34
C MET A 1 6.96 -0.27 -18.93
N GLY A 2 7.07 -1.27 -18.05
CA GLY A 2 5.93 -2.07 -17.59
C GLY A 2 5.07 -1.34 -16.55
N LEU A 3 3.95 -1.95 -16.18
CA LEU A 3 3.07 -1.47 -15.11
C LEU A 3 3.82 -1.37 -13.76
N PHE A 4 4.65 -2.37 -13.46
CA PHE A 4 5.47 -2.42 -12.25
C PHE A 4 6.46 -1.24 -12.16
N ASP A 5 7.05 -0.82 -13.29
CA ASP A 5 7.96 0.34 -13.31
C ASP A 5 7.23 1.65 -13.03
N LYS A 6 5.96 1.76 -13.44
CA LYS A 6 5.12 2.93 -13.12
C LYS A 6 4.76 2.95 -11.64
N LEU A 7 4.39 1.81 -11.08
CA LEU A 7 4.09 1.67 -9.65
C LEU A 7 5.33 2.00 -8.79
N LYS A 8 6.49 1.41 -9.11
CA LYS A 8 7.75 1.64 -8.38
C LYS A 8 8.15 3.12 -8.38
N ARG A 9 7.95 3.82 -9.50
CA ARG A 9 8.21 5.27 -9.59
C ARG A 9 7.21 6.09 -8.77
N GLY A 10 5.93 5.74 -8.81
CA GLY A 10 4.90 6.42 -8.02
C GLY A 10 5.16 6.34 -6.51
N LEU A 11 5.71 5.21 -6.04
CA LEU A 11 6.02 4.97 -4.63
C LEU A 11 7.42 5.45 -4.20
N GLN A 12 8.22 6.01 -5.12
CA GLN A 12 9.62 6.33 -4.84
C GLN A 12 9.77 7.36 -3.71
N LYS A 13 8.92 8.39 -3.67
CA LYS A 13 8.94 9.42 -2.63
C LYS A 13 8.61 8.83 -1.25
N THR A 14 7.53 8.06 -1.15
CA THR A 14 7.13 7.38 0.08
C THR A 14 8.23 6.45 0.59
N LYS A 15 8.83 5.65 -0.31
CA LYS A 15 9.94 4.77 0.06
C LYS A 15 11.13 5.55 0.61
N GLN A 16 11.48 6.67 -0.01
CA GLN A 16 12.62 7.48 0.41
C GLN A 16 12.39 8.10 1.80
N LEU A 17 11.19 8.63 2.07
CA LEU A 17 10.82 9.18 3.37
C LEU A 17 10.95 8.12 4.47
N LEU A 18 10.33 6.96 4.28
CA LEU A 18 10.40 5.86 5.25
C LEU A 18 11.83 5.35 5.50
N GLN A 19 12.66 5.30 4.45
CA GLN A 19 14.06 4.90 4.61
C GLN A 19 14.89 5.90 5.40
N THR A 20 14.64 7.20 5.23
CA THR A 20 15.32 8.25 6.00
C THR A 20 14.88 8.20 7.47
N ASP A 21 13.56 8.16 7.72
CA ASP A 21 13.01 8.13 9.09
C ASP A 21 13.52 6.94 9.89
N VAL A 22 13.61 5.75 9.27
CA VAL A 22 14.18 4.56 9.91
C VAL A 22 15.66 4.73 10.22
N ARG A 23 16.46 5.24 9.28
CA ARG A 23 17.92 5.41 9.49
C ARG A 23 18.24 6.43 10.57
N ASP A 24 17.44 7.48 10.68
CA ASP A 24 17.66 8.55 11.65
C ASP A 24 17.31 8.11 13.09
N LEU A 25 16.30 7.25 13.23
CA LEU A 25 15.82 6.78 14.53
C LEU A 25 16.48 5.47 15.00
N LEU A 26 16.74 4.54 14.07
CA LEU A 26 17.19 3.20 14.34
C LEU A 26 18.55 2.99 13.66
N LYS A 27 19.62 3.04 14.45
CA LYS A 27 20.99 2.91 13.95
C LYS A 27 21.47 1.48 14.07
N GLU A 28 22.12 1.00 13.01
CA GLU A 28 22.70 -0.33 12.96
C GLU A 28 23.77 -0.50 14.06
N GLY A 29 23.75 -1.66 14.72
CA GLY A 29 24.69 -1.97 15.81
C GLY A 29 24.29 -1.44 17.20
N GLU A 30 23.30 -0.57 17.31
CA GLU A 30 22.75 -0.16 18.61
C GLU A 30 21.78 -1.22 19.16
N ILE A 31 21.58 -1.25 20.48
CA ILE A 31 20.53 -2.08 21.08
C ILE A 31 19.20 -1.37 20.91
N LEU A 32 18.20 -2.06 20.36
CA LEU A 32 16.85 -1.49 20.23
C LEU A 32 16.22 -1.26 21.61
N THR A 33 15.81 -0.02 21.87
CA THR A 33 15.15 0.38 23.11
C THR A 33 13.65 0.67 22.91
N GLU A 34 12.90 0.72 24.02
CA GLU A 34 11.48 1.09 23.99
C GLU A 34 11.30 2.54 23.49
N GLU A 35 12.15 3.47 23.92
CA GLU A 35 12.13 4.87 23.46
C GLU A 35 12.30 4.98 21.93
N GLN A 36 13.18 4.16 21.35
CA GLN A 36 13.35 4.11 19.89
C GLN A 36 12.09 3.60 19.17
N LEU A 37 11.40 2.60 19.74
CA LEU A 37 10.14 2.09 19.21
C LEU A 37 9.01 3.12 19.30
N GLU A 38 8.87 3.83 20.42
CA GLU A 38 7.86 4.89 20.58
C GLU A 38 8.07 6.04 19.58
N ARG A 39 9.33 6.42 19.33
CA ARG A 39 9.66 7.44 18.32
C ARG A 39 9.37 6.94 16.90
N PHE A 40 9.63 5.66 16.64
CA PHE A 40 9.32 5.04 15.36
C PHE A 40 7.81 4.96 15.11
N GLU A 41 7.03 4.58 16.12
CA GLU A 41 5.56 4.60 16.10
C GLU A 41 5.01 5.98 15.73
N ALA A 42 5.48 7.03 16.41
CA ALA A 42 5.05 8.40 16.14
C ALA A 42 5.33 8.83 14.69
N ARG A 43 6.46 8.39 14.10
CA ARG A 43 6.78 8.66 12.68
C ARG A 43 5.87 7.91 11.72
N LEU A 44 5.57 6.64 11.99
CA LEU A 44 4.65 5.87 11.16
C LEU A 44 3.26 6.51 11.12
N ILE A 45 2.76 6.99 12.27
CA ILE A 45 1.49 7.74 12.34
C ILE A 45 1.57 9.03 11.51
N GLN A 46 2.67 9.77 11.59
CA GLN A 46 2.87 11.00 10.81
C GLN A 46 2.92 10.78 9.29
N THR A 47 3.20 9.55 8.84
CA THR A 47 3.32 9.19 7.41
C THR A 47 2.06 8.55 6.84
N ASP A 48 0.90 8.79 7.45
CA ASP A 48 -0.41 8.28 7.03
C ASP A 48 -0.52 6.74 7.04
N MET A 49 0.28 6.03 7.84
CA MET A 49 0.17 4.56 7.97
C MET A 49 -1.09 4.12 8.74
N GLY A 50 -1.65 5.01 9.55
CA GLY A 50 -2.78 4.71 10.43
C GLY A 50 -2.37 3.96 11.70
N VAL A 51 -3.23 4.01 12.72
CA VAL A 51 -2.94 3.48 14.06
C VAL A 51 -2.82 1.95 14.04
N GLU A 52 -3.82 1.25 13.49
CA GLU A 52 -3.87 -0.21 13.50
C GLU A 52 -2.64 -0.87 12.85
N ALA A 53 -2.24 -0.38 11.67
CA ALA A 53 -1.06 -0.90 10.96
C ALA A 53 0.23 -0.60 11.74
N THR A 54 0.33 0.60 12.31
CA THR A 54 1.48 1.02 13.11
C THR A 54 1.62 0.14 14.35
N ASP A 55 0.54 -0.06 15.12
CA ASP A 55 0.53 -0.86 16.34
C ASP A 55 1.00 -2.29 16.06
N ARG A 56 0.52 -2.90 14.97
CA ARG A 56 0.94 -4.24 14.55
C ARG A 56 2.44 -4.29 14.23
N ILE A 57 2.95 -3.33 13.47
CA ILE A 57 4.37 -3.26 13.11
C ILE A 57 5.23 -3.12 14.38
N VAL A 58 4.88 -2.20 15.26
CA VAL A 58 5.64 -1.92 16.49
C VAL A 58 5.56 -3.12 17.44
N ALA A 59 4.42 -3.80 17.55
CA ALA A 59 4.29 -5.02 18.35
C ALA A 59 5.18 -6.16 17.85
N ASP A 60 5.22 -6.40 16.53
CA ASP A 60 6.08 -7.43 15.94
C ASP A 60 7.56 -7.07 16.12
N LEU A 61 7.94 -5.80 15.92
CA LEU A 61 9.30 -5.33 16.16
C LEU A 61 9.70 -5.45 17.64
N ARG A 62 8.81 -5.08 18.56
CA ARG A 62 9.03 -5.20 20.00
C ARG A 62 9.29 -6.66 20.38
N LYS A 63 8.49 -7.58 19.85
CA LYS A 63 8.60 -9.01 20.13
C LYS A 63 9.90 -9.62 19.58
N GLU A 64 10.31 -9.21 18.38
CA GLU A 64 11.42 -9.86 17.67
C GLU A 64 12.78 -9.19 17.92
N HIS A 65 12.82 -7.88 18.21
CA HIS A 65 14.05 -7.10 18.19
C HIS A 65 14.36 -6.34 19.48
N LEU A 66 13.40 -6.14 20.40
CA LEU A 66 13.64 -5.36 21.61
C LEU A 66 14.77 -5.97 22.46
N GLY A 67 15.70 -5.13 22.90
CA GLY A 67 16.86 -5.55 23.70
C GLY A 67 17.92 -6.31 22.91
N ARG A 68 17.80 -6.41 21.58
CA ARG A 68 18.79 -7.01 20.68
C ARG A 68 19.54 -5.94 19.91
N THR A 69 20.74 -6.28 19.43
CA THR A 69 21.49 -5.45 18.49
C THR A 69 20.72 -5.33 17.18
N LEU A 70 20.53 -4.09 16.73
CA LEU A 70 19.82 -3.77 15.50
C LEU A 70 20.61 -4.22 14.28
N VAL A 71 19.94 -5.03 13.47
CA VAL A 71 20.34 -5.36 12.09
C VAL A 71 19.24 -4.83 11.17
N ILE A 72 19.56 -3.81 10.37
CA ILE A 72 18.56 -3.06 9.60
C ILE A 72 17.80 -3.94 8.61
N ASP A 73 18.50 -4.90 7.99
CA ASP A 73 17.88 -5.84 7.05
C ASP A 73 16.86 -6.76 7.74
N GLU A 74 17.12 -7.20 8.97
CA GLU A 74 16.18 -8.01 9.74
C GLU A 74 14.96 -7.20 10.19
N LEU A 75 15.18 -5.96 10.61
CA LEU A 75 14.09 -5.03 10.94
C LEU A 75 13.16 -4.81 9.74
N TRP A 76 13.72 -4.52 8.56
CA TRP A 76 12.91 -4.38 7.34
C TRP A 76 12.22 -5.67 6.94
N LYS A 77 12.82 -6.83 7.21
CA LYS A 77 12.18 -8.11 6.96
C LYS A 77 10.92 -8.27 7.81
N THR A 78 10.99 -7.99 9.11
CA THR A 78 9.83 -8.02 10.02
C THR A 78 8.76 -7.03 9.55
N VAL A 79 9.11 -5.75 9.31
CA VAL A 79 8.16 -4.73 8.82
C VAL A 79 7.47 -5.17 7.52
N ASN A 80 8.22 -5.66 6.55
CA ASN A 80 7.67 -6.12 5.27
C ASN A 80 6.76 -7.36 5.44
N GLN A 81 7.07 -8.25 6.38
CA GLN A 81 6.23 -9.41 6.69
C GLN A 81 4.90 -8.96 7.31
N THR A 82 4.94 -8.08 8.30
CA THR A 82 3.74 -7.52 8.94
C THR A 82 2.86 -6.79 7.91
N LEU A 83 3.44 -5.90 7.10
CA LEU A 83 2.71 -5.19 6.04
C LEU A 83 2.08 -6.14 5.02
N ARG A 84 2.78 -7.21 4.62
CA ARG A 84 2.23 -8.23 3.73
C ARG A 84 1.08 -8.99 4.38
N SER A 85 1.12 -9.24 5.69
CA SER A 85 0.01 -9.84 6.42
C SER A 85 -1.20 -8.91 6.42
N ILE A 86 -1.01 -7.64 6.79
CA ILE A 86 -2.07 -6.62 6.81
C ILE A 86 -2.76 -6.52 5.44
N LEU A 87 -1.99 -6.51 4.36
CA LEU A 87 -2.52 -6.44 2.99
C LEU A 87 -3.24 -7.72 2.53
N LYS A 88 -3.03 -8.86 3.21
CA LYS A 88 -3.67 -10.15 2.90
C LYS A 88 -4.85 -10.50 3.82
N ASP A 89 -4.85 -10.00 5.06
CA ASP A 89 -5.81 -10.34 6.11
C ASP A 89 -7.20 -9.74 5.85
N ASN A 90 -7.28 -8.65 5.11
CA ASN A 90 -8.56 -8.14 4.63
C ASN A 90 -9.03 -9.04 3.49
N ASP A 91 -10.32 -9.41 3.42
CA ASP A 91 -11.00 -10.10 2.29
C ASP A 91 -10.91 -9.30 0.97
N ALA A 92 -9.71 -8.86 0.64
CA ALA A 92 -9.37 -7.84 -0.30
C ALA A 92 -9.46 -8.45 -1.68
N THR A 93 -10.18 -7.74 -2.54
CA THR A 93 -10.34 -8.15 -3.92
C THR A 93 -8.97 -8.18 -4.61
N VAL A 94 -8.47 -9.39 -4.86
CA VAL A 94 -7.11 -9.59 -5.39
C VAL A 94 -7.09 -9.28 -6.88
N TRP A 95 -6.28 -8.31 -7.27
CA TRP A 95 -5.97 -8.08 -8.67
C TRP A 95 -5.16 -9.25 -9.23
N ASP A 96 -5.62 -9.82 -10.35
CA ASP A 96 -4.91 -10.88 -11.06
C ASP A 96 -4.10 -10.26 -12.22
N PRO A 97 -2.76 -10.32 -12.19
CA PRO A 97 -1.91 -9.76 -13.24
C PRO A 97 -2.16 -10.33 -14.63
N ASN A 98 -2.69 -11.54 -14.73
CA ASN A 98 -3.02 -12.20 -15.99
C ASN A 98 -4.43 -11.88 -16.49
N ARG A 99 -5.25 -11.22 -15.66
CA ARG A 99 -6.61 -10.78 -16.00
C ARG A 99 -6.71 -9.26 -15.78
N PRO A 100 -6.40 -8.43 -16.80
CA PRO A 100 -6.30 -6.99 -16.66
C PRO A 100 -7.55 -6.29 -16.09
N LEU A 101 -8.73 -6.89 -16.28
CA LEU A 101 -10.02 -6.39 -15.79
C LEU A 101 -10.42 -6.97 -14.42
N SER A 102 -9.61 -7.87 -13.84
CA SER A 102 -9.83 -8.30 -12.46
C SER A 102 -9.71 -7.08 -11.54
N PRO A 103 -10.49 -7.00 -10.44
CA PRO A 103 -11.51 -7.93 -10.03
C PRO A 103 -12.93 -7.44 -10.36
N ILE A 104 -13.10 -6.72 -11.47
CA ILE A 104 -14.42 -6.21 -11.87
C ILE A 104 -15.39 -7.39 -12.01
N ALA A 105 -16.45 -7.36 -11.22
CA ALA A 105 -17.56 -8.30 -11.34
C ALA A 105 -18.45 -7.86 -12.50
N PHE A 106 -18.40 -8.60 -13.60
CA PHE A 106 -19.25 -8.34 -14.76
C PHE A 106 -20.62 -8.98 -14.56
N ALA A 107 -21.67 -8.28 -15.01
CA ALA A 107 -23.02 -8.83 -15.05
C ALA A 107 -23.05 -10.02 -16.03
N ASN A 108 -23.81 -11.06 -15.68
CA ASN A 108 -24.00 -12.24 -16.54
C ASN A 108 -24.79 -11.90 -17.81
N GLU A 109 -25.73 -10.95 -17.71
CA GLU A 109 -26.59 -10.49 -18.79
C GLU A 109 -26.73 -8.97 -18.76
N GLY A 110 -26.92 -8.35 -19.93
CA GLY A 110 -27.05 -6.91 -20.06
C GLY A 110 -25.75 -6.11 -19.80
N PRO A 111 -25.84 -4.78 -19.66
CA PRO A 111 -24.68 -3.94 -19.39
C PRO A 111 -24.21 -4.10 -17.94
N THR A 112 -22.90 -4.13 -17.73
CA THR A 112 -22.31 -3.97 -16.39
C THR A 112 -22.29 -2.49 -16.02
N VAL A 113 -22.95 -2.13 -14.93
CA VAL A 113 -23.01 -0.75 -14.44
C VAL A 113 -21.96 -0.54 -13.34
N ILE A 114 -21.04 0.40 -13.55
CA ILE A 114 -19.99 0.74 -12.59
C ILE A 114 -20.26 2.17 -12.09
N LEU A 115 -20.70 2.29 -10.83
CA LEU A 115 -20.87 3.58 -10.16
C LEU A 115 -19.54 4.03 -9.55
N VAL A 116 -19.08 5.22 -9.93
CA VAL A 116 -17.88 5.85 -9.33
C VAL A 116 -18.32 7.02 -8.45
N SER A 117 -18.01 6.96 -7.16
CA SER A 117 -18.37 7.97 -6.17
C SER A 117 -17.14 8.54 -5.45
N GLY A 118 -17.27 9.72 -4.85
CA GLY A 118 -16.22 10.39 -4.07
C GLY A 118 -16.40 11.92 -4.00
N VAL A 119 -15.61 12.59 -3.17
CA VAL A 119 -15.66 14.06 -3.01
C VAL A 119 -15.05 14.81 -4.21
N ASN A 120 -15.27 16.12 -4.30
CA ASN A 120 -14.72 16.92 -5.41
C ASN A 120 -13.19 17.04 -5.30
N GLY A 121 -12.50 17.06 -6.44
CA GLY A 121 -11.04 17.20 -6.49
C GLY A 121 -10.22 15.90 -6.42
N VAL A 122 -10.80 14.74 -6.05
CA VAL A 122 -10.05 13.46 -5.92
C VAL A 122 -9.76 12.76 -7.25
N GLY A 123 -10.09 13.39 -8.38
CA GLY A 123 -9.81 12.83 -9.71
C GLY A 123 -10.85 11.84 -10.25
N LYS A 124 -12.10 11.87 -9.77
CA LYS A 124 -13.19 10.98 -10.23
C LYS A 124 -13.30 10.89 -11.76
N THR A 125 -13.48 12.03 -12.43
CA THR A 125 -13.63 12.11 -13.90
C THR A 125 -12.41 11.57 -14.63
N THR A 126 -11.21 11.86 -14.12
CA THR A 126 -9.95 11.33 -14.67
C THR A 126 -9.86 9.82 -14.51
N SER A 127 -10.29 9.27 -13.37
CA SER A 127 -10.33 7.83 -13.14
C SER A 127 -11.37 7.13 -14.01
N ILE A 128 -12.54 7.74 -14.21
CA ILE A 128 -13.58 7.26 -15.14
C ILE A 128 -13.01 7.17 -16.57
N ALA A 129 -12.33 8.21 -17.05
CA ALA A 129 -11.73 8.20 -18.38
C ALA A 129 -10.63 7.11 -18.53
N LYS A 130 -9.80 6.91 -17.51
CA LYS A 130 -8.80 5.84 -17.49
C LYS A 130 -9.43 4.45 -17.50
N LEU A 131 -10.50 4.25 -16.73
CA LEU A 131 -11.25 2.98 -16.70
C LEU A 131 -11.95 2.72 -18.03
N ALA A 132 -12.57 3.73 -18.63
CA ALA A 132 -13.18 3.62 -19.96
C ALA A 132 -12.15 3.20 -21.01
N LYS A 133 -10.97 3.85 -21.03
CA LYS A 133 -9.86 3.48 -21.92
C LYS A 133 -9.40 2.04 -21.71
N LEU A 134 -9.24 1.62 -20.45
CA LEU A 134 -8.88 0.24 -20.10
C LEU A 134 -9.91 -0.77 -20.62
N LEU A 135 -11.20 -0.52 -20.42
CA LEU A 135 -12.29 -1.38 -20.88
C LEU A 135 -12.35 -1.46 -22.41
N THR A 136 -12.21 -0.34 -23.11
CA THR A 136 -12.18 -0.31 -24.58
C THR A 136 -10.96 -1.02 -25.15
N ASP A 137 -9.79 -0.87 -24.51
CA ASP A 137 -8.55 -1.57 -24.93
C ASP A 137 -8.67 -3.10 -24.75
N GLN A 138 -9.58 -3.55 -23.89
CA GLN A 138 -9.92 -4.96 -23.69
C GLN A 138 -11.17 -5.38 -24.50
N GLY A 139 -11.56 -4.58 -25.50
CA GLY A 139 -12.63 -4.91 -26.45
C GLY A 139 -14.06 -4.71 -25.93
N LYS A 140 -14.26 -4.02 -24.80
CA LYS A 140 -15.61 -3.73 -24.27
C LYS A 140 -16.19 -2.48 -24.91
N SER A 141 -17.51 -2.49 -25.16
CA SER A 141 -18.27 -1.27 -25.46
C SER A 141 -18.56 -0.52 -24.15
N VAL A 142 -18.33 0.80 -24.15
CA VAL A 142 -18.46 1.64 -22.96
C VAL A 142 -19.38 2.82 -23.27
N VAL A 143 -20.33 3.06 -22.38
CA VAL A 143 -21.17 4.26 -22.35
C VAL A 143 -20.89 5.01 -21.06
N LEU A 144 -20.65 6.32 -21.16
CA LEU A 144 -20.49 7.20 -20.00
C LEU A 144 -21.80 7.93 -19.75
N ALA A 145 -22.27 7.87 -18.49
CA ALA A 145 -23.37 8.70 -18.00
C ALA A 145 -22.74 9.78 -17.10
N ALA A 146 -23.01 11.05 -17.41
CA ALA A 146 -22.49 12.23 -16.70
C ALA A 146 -23.64 13.06 -16.15
#